data_AF-A0A258CPA9-F1
#
_entry.id   AF-A0A258CPA9-F1
#
_cell.length_a   1.000
_cell.length_b   1.000
_cell.length_c   1.000
_cell.angle_alpha   90.00
_cell.angle_beta   90.00
_cell.angle_gamma   90.00
#
_symmetry.space_group_name_H-M   'P 1'
#
loop_
_entity.id
_entity.type
_entity.pdbx_description
1 polymer ?
#
loop_
_entity_poly.entity_id
_entity_poly.type
_entity_poly.pdbx_seq_one_letter_code
_entity_poly.pdbx_strand_id
1 'polypeptide(L)'
;AGAGVIINAGAYTHTSVALRDGIKGTDALAIEVHVSNVHAREEFRHHSYMAPVCVGVICGFGVASYDLAFDAIVPLLQKRAAKPAA
;
A
#
# COMPACT_ATOMS: atom_id res chain seq x y z
N ALA A 1 -12.45 11.69 1.82
CA ALA A 1 -11.22 11.44 2.58
C ALA A 1 -10.06 11.29 1.60
N GLY A 2 -8.83 11.53 2.04
CA GLY A 2 -7.76 11.82 1.11
C GLY A 2 -6.35 11.73 1.69
N ALA A 3 -6.16 10.97 2.77
CA ALA A 3 -4.83 10.79 3.31
C ALA A 3 -3.96 9.96 2.37
N GLY A 4 -2.65 10.17 2.44
CA GLY A 4 -1.68 9.17 1.98
C GLY A 4 -1.50 8.13 3.07
N VAL A 5 -1.50 6.87 2.70
CA VAL A 5 -1.38 5.73 3.61
C VAL A 5 -0.21 4.87 3.17
N ILE A 6 0.75 4.65 4.06
CA ILE A 6 1.77 3.62 3.90
C ILE A 6 1.39 2.51 4.87
N ILE A 7 1.13 1.30 4.36
CA ILE A 7 0.57 0.22 5.15
C ILE A 7 1.33 -1.08 4.95
N ASN A 8 1.77 -1.66 6.06
CA ASN A 8 2.20 -3.04 6.15
C ASN A 8 1.16 -3.80 6.98
N ALA A 9 0.30 -4.57 6.32
CA ALA A 9 -0.75 -5.33 6.99
C ALA A 9 -0.26 -6.70 7.50
N GLY A 10 1.02 -7.02 7.32
CA GLY A 10 1.61 -8.29 7.71
C GLY A 10 0.81 -9.47 7.17
N ALA A 11 0.38 -10.39 8.05
CA ALA A 11 -0.41 -11.55 7.65
C ALA A 11 -1.78 -11.20 7.06
N TYR A 12 -2.36 -10.05 7.43
CA TYR A 12 -3.67 -9.65 6.93
C TYR A 12 -3.68 -9.25 5.46
N THR A 13 -2.51 -8.96 4.88
CA THR A 13 -2.37 -8.86 3.42
C THR A 13 -2.97 -10.07 2.71
N HIS A 14 -2.79 -11.27 3.28
CA HIS A 14 -3.16 -12.53 2.64
C HIS A 14 -4.57 -13.02 3.01
N THR A 15 -5.28 -12.32 3.90
CA THR A 15 -6.56 -12.83 4.45
C THR A 15 -7.65 -11.79 4.59
N SER A 16 -7.34 -10.49 4.69
CA SER A 16 -8.30 -9.48 5.11
C SER A 16 -8.95 -8.76 3.93
N VAL A 17 -10.09 -9.29 3.48
CA VAL A 17 -11.01 -8.57 2.59
C VAL A 17 -11.55 -7.29 3.27
N ALA A 18 -11.73 -7.32 4.59
CA ALA A 18 -12.23 -6.16 5.34
C ALA A 18 -11.27 -4.96 5.27
N LEU A 19 -9.96 -5.17 5.40
CA LEU A 19 -8.98 -4.08 5.26
C LEU A 19 -8.91 -3.55 3.82
N ARG A 20 -8.96 -4.45 2.83
CA ARG A 20 -9.06 -4.08 1.40
C ARG A 20 -10.25 -3.14 1.17
N ASP A 21 -11.43 -3.50 1.69
CA ASP A 21 -12.65 -2.71 1.49
C ASP A 21 -12.59 -1.38 2.24
N GLY A 22 -11.95 -1.34 3.42
CA GLY A 22 -11.64 -0.10 4.12
C GLY A 22 -10.75 0.85 3.31
N ILE A 23 -9.69 0.33 2.68
CA ILE A 23 -8.82 1.14 1.80
C ILE A 23 -9.64 1.66 0.61
N LYS A 24 -10.37 0.77 -0.06
CA LYS A 24 -11.19 1.12 -1.24
C LYS A 24 -12.27 2.16 -0.93
N GLY A 25 -12.91 2.06 0.23
CA GLY A 25 -14.02 2.95 0.60
C GLY A 25 -13.60 4.36 1.04
N THR A 26 -12.31 4.61 1.26
CA THR A 26 -11.82 5.90 1.79
C THR A 26 -11.21 6.82 0.74
N ASP A 27 -11.05 6.37 -0.51
CA ASP A 27 -10.30 7.06 -1.57
C ASP A 27 -8.87 7.47 -1.14
N ALA A 28 -8.29 6.70 -0.21
CA ALA A 28 -6.92 6.90 0.24
C ALA A 28 -5.94 6.55 -0.88
N LEU A 29 -4.88 7.35 -1.03
CA LEU A 29 -3.72 6.93 -1.80
C LEU A 29 -2.93 5.98 -0.91
N ALA A 30 -3.03 4.67 -1.12
CA ALA A 30 -2.36 3.67 -0.30
C ALA A 30 -1.16 3.06 -1.02
N ILE A 31 -0.03 2.90 -0.34
CA ILE A 31 1.10 2.07 -0.77
C ILE A 31 1.26 0.92 0.21
N GLU A 32 1.22 -0.30 -0.31
CA GLU A 32 1.46 -1.51 0.47
C GLU A 32 2.97 -1.74 0.63
N VAL A 33 3.41 -2.03 1.86
CA VAL A 33 4.80 -2.26 2.21
C VAL A 33 4.96 -3.61 2.89
N HIS A 34 5.97 -4.36 2.46
CA HIS A 34 6.46 -5.55 3.13
C HIS A 34 7.96 -5.43 3.41
N VAL A 35 8.33 -5.69 4.67
CA VAL A 35 9.75 -5.74 5.07
C VAL A 35 10.45 -6.92 4.38
N SER A 36 9.81 -8.09 4.38
CA SER A 36 10.32 -9.28 3.68
C SER A 36 9.88 -9.32 2.22
N ASN A 37 10.62 -10.06 1.38
CA ASN A 37 10.14 -10.41 0.04
C ASN A 37 9.08 -11.51 0.17
N VAL A 38 7.80 -11.17 0.03
CA VAL A 38 6.69 -12.12 0.17
C VAL A 38 6.68 -13.19 -0.91
N HIS A 39 7.26 -12.90 -2.09
CA HIS A 39 7.36 -13.85 -3.21
C HIS A 39 8.47 -14.89 -3.03
N ALA A 40 9.44 -14.63 -2.13
CA ALA A 40 10.46 -15.60 -1.75
C ALA A 40 10.01 -16.55 -0.63
N ARG A 41 8.75 -16.44 -0.20
CA ARG A 41 8.19 -17.18 0.94
C ARG A 41 7.15 -18.21 0.48
N GLU A 42 6.40 -18.76 1.43
CA GLU A 42 5.38 -19.77 1.18
C GLU A 42 4.31 -19.27 0.20
N GLU A 43 3.75 -20.19 -0.61
CA GLU A 43 2.78 -19.86 -1.68
C GLU A 43 1.59 -19.04 -1.19
N PHE A 44 1.10 -19.32 0.03
CA PHE A 44 -0.02 -18.57 0.62
C PHE A 44 0.30 -17.09 0.88
N ARG A 45 1.57 -16.66 0.80
CA ARG A 45 1.99 -15.27 0.93
C ARG A 45 2.09 -14.52 -0.39
N HIS A 46 1.96 -15.22 -1.50
CA HIS A 46 2.10 -14.60 -2.82
C HIS A 46 0.87 -13.80 -3.21
N HIS A 47 -0.29 -14.10 -2.60
CA HIS A 47 -1.52 -13.37 -2.81
C HIS A 47 -1.68 -12.22 -1.80
N SER A 48 -2.00 -11.02 -2.29
CA SER A 48 -2.40 -9.87 -1.49
C SER A 48 -3.82 -9.45 -1.87
N TYR A 49 -4.72 -9.39 -0.88
CA TYR A 49 -6.05 -8.79 -1.05
C TYR A 49 -5.96 -7.26 -1.16
N MET A 50 -4.88 -6.66 -0.67
CA MET A 50 -4.70 -5.21 -0.64
C MET A 50 -4.07 -4.65 -1.93
N ALA A 51 -3.21 -5.41 -2.59
CA ALA A 51 -2.48 -4.96 -3.77
C ALA A 51 -3.39 -4.39 -4.87
N PRO A 52 -4.58 -4.97 -5.17
CA PRO A 52 -5.48 -4.42 -6.20
C PRO A 52 -6.10 -3.06 -5.87
N VAL A 53 -6.05 -2.61 -4.61
CA VAL A 53 -6.63 -1.33 -4.16
C VAL A 53 -5.57 -0.33 -3.70
N CYS A 54 -4.29 -0.69 -3.77
CA CYS A 54 -3.16 0.20 -3.50
C CYS A 54 -2.64 0.79 -4.82
N VAL A 55 -1.98 1.94 -4.73
CA VAL A 55 -1.26 2.58 -5.85
C VAL A 55 -0.08 1.73 -6.30
N GLY A 56 0.59 1.09 -5.36
CA GLY A 56 1.74 0.23 -5.60
C GLY A 56 2.08 -0.61 -4.37
N VAL A 57 2.99 -1.57 -4.59
CA VAL A 57 3.48 -2.49 -3.56
C VAL A 57 5.01 -2.45 -3.57
N ILE A 58 5.61 -2.35 -2.39
CA ILE A 58 7.06 -2.43 -2.20
C ILE A 58 7.36 -3.58 -1.23
N CYS A 59 8.20 -4.54 -1.65
CA CYS A 59 8.55 -5.68 -0.81
C CYS A 59 10.03 -6.03 -0.89
N GLY A 60 10.60 -6.54 0.21
CA GLY A 60 11.93 -7.18 0.20
C GLY A 60 13.12 -6.28 0.47
N PHE A 61 12.92 -4.99 0.74
CA PHE A 61 14.01 -4.06 1.05
C PHE A 61 14.20 -3.81 2.56
N GLY A 62 13.62 -4.65 3.41
CA GLY A 62 13.70 -4.47 4.85
C GLY A 62 12.96 -3.21 5.30
N VAL A 63 13.55 -2.49 6.25
CA VAL A 63 13.00 -1.21 6.75
C VAL A 63 13.07 -0.09 5.71
N ALA A 64 14.00 -0.17 4.74
CA ALA A 64 14.12 0.84 3.67
C ALA A 64 12.88 0.87 2.76
N SER A 65 12.06 -0.19 2.75
CA SER A 65 10.77 -0.17 2.03
C SER A 65 9.85 0.97 2.48
N TYR A 66 9.96 1.42 3.74
CA TYR A 66 9.15 2.56 4.23
C TYR A 66 9.63 3.89 3.66
N ASP A 67 10.94 4.10 3.55
CA ASP A 67 11.50 5.31 2.93
C ASP A 67 11.14 5.37 1.45
N LEU A 68 11.27 4.24 0.74
CA LEU A 68 10.85 4.13 -0.67
C LEU A 68 9.35 4.42 -0.85
N ALA A 69 8.51 3.94 0.07
CA ALA A 69 7.07 4.23 0.03
C ALA A 69 6.78 5.70 0.32
N PHE A 70 7.54 6.33 1.21
CA PHE A 70 7.42 7.75 1.51
C PHE A 70 7.79 8.60 0.29
N ASP A 71 8.93 8.32 -0.33
CA ASP A 71 9.40 9.00 -1.54
C ASP A 71 8.41 8.84 -2.70
N ALA A 72 7.75 7.69 -2.80
CA ALA A 72 6.72 7.44 -3.81
C ALA A 72 5.40 8.18 -3.53
N ILE A 73 4.95 8.25 -2.27
CA ILE A 73 3.61 8.76 -1.94
C ILE A 73 3.53 10.29 -1.89
N VAL A 74 4.61 10.96 -1.46
CA VAL A 74 4.68 12.42 -1.35
C VAL A 74 4.34 13.13 -2.67
N PRO A 75 4.98 12.83 -3.82
CA PRO A 75 4.67 13.51 -5.07
C PRO A 75 3.24 13.23 -5.56
N LEU A 76 2.69 12.04 -5.27
CA LEU A 76 1.30 11.72 -5.60
C LEU A 76 0.32 12.57 -4.80
N LEU A 77 0.58 12.77 -3.52
CA LEU A 77 -0.23 13.65 -2.66
C LEU A 77 -0.17 15.10 -3.14
N GLN A 78 1.02 15.60 -3.45
CA GLN A 78 1.20 16.96 -3.98
C GLN A 78 0.44 17.15 -5.29
N LYS A 79 0.58 16.20 -6.24
CA LYS A 79 -0.16 16.22 -7.51
C LYS A 79 -1.67 16.21 -7.31
N ARG A 80 -2.16 15.44 -6.33
CA ARG A 80 -3.58 15.37 -6.03
C ARG A 80 -4.10 16.66 -5.39
N ALA A 81 -3.32 17.30 -4.52
CA ALA A 81 -3.66 18.59 -3.91
C ALA A 81 -3.66 19.75 -4.92
N ALA A 82 -2.78 19.70 -5.94
CA ALA A 82 -2.71 20.70 -7.00
C ALA A 82 -3.85 20.60 -8.03
N LYS A 83 -4.63 19.51 -8.05
CA LYS A 83 -5.76 19.36 -8.95
C LYS A 83 -6.93 20.17 -8.41
N PRO A 84 -7.45 21.19 -9.13
CA PRO A 84 -8.62 21.93 -8.67
C PRO A 84 -9.79 20.98 -8.50
N ALA A 85 -10.56 21.17 -7.43
CA ALA A 85 -11.83 20.48 -7.24
C ALA A 85 -12.73 20.85 -8.43
N ALA A 86 -13.10 19.83 -9.21
CA ALA A 86 -14.06 19.98 -10.30
C ALA A 86 -15.45 20.27 -9.76
#